data_AF-A0A3D1IUI5-F1
#
_entry.id   AF-A0A3D1IUI5-F1
#
_cell.length_a   1.000
_cell.length_b   1.000
_cell.length_c   1.000
_cell.angle_alpha   90.00
_cell.angle_beta   90.00
_cell.angle_gamma   90.00
#
_symmetry.space_group_name_H-M   'P 1'
#
loop_
_entity.id
_entity.type
_entity.pdbx_description
1 polymer ?
#
loop_
_entity_poly.entity_id
_entity_poly.type
_entity_poly.pdbx_seq_one_letter_code
_entity_poly.pdbx_strand_id
1 'polypeptide(L)' 'MKILMVLTSHSELGNTGEKTGFWLEEFAAPYYVFKDAGADVTLASPKGGQPPLDPKSDE' A
#
# COMPACT_ATOMS: atom_id res chain seq x y z
N MET A 1 2.33 -16.24 12.65
CA MET A 1 3.02 -14.93 12.76
C MET A 1 2.02 -13.83 12.42
N LYS A 2 2.07 -12.68 13.07
CA LYS A 2 1.18 -11.53 12.78
C LYS A 2 2.00 -10.38 12.19
N ILE A 3 1.53 -9.82 11.08
CA ILE A 3 2.20 -8.72 10.36
C ILE A 3 1.20 -7.58 10.15
N LEU A 4 1.62 -6.37 10.47
CA LEU A 4 0.91 -5.15 10.11
C LEU A 4 1.64 -4.48 8.95
N MET A 5 0.99 -4.39 7.79
CA MET A 5 1.49 -3.61 6.65
C MET A 5 0.73 -2.28 6.59
N VAL A 6 1.47 -1.17 6.66
CA VAL A 6 0.89 0.17 6.66
C VAL A 6 1.12 0.82 5.31
N LEU A 7 0.04 1.21 4.64
CA LEU A 7 0.04 1.89 3.35
C LEU A 7 -0.21 3.38 3.55
N THR A 8 0.35 4.23 2.68
CA THR A 8 0.16 5.68 2.76
C THR A 8 -1.32 6.06 2.64
N SER A 9 -1.70 7.20 3.23
CA SER A 9 -3.01 7.84 2.97
C SER A 9 -2.86 9.12 2.14
N HIS A 10 -1.68 9.34 1.55
CA HIS A 10 -1.35 10.54 0.77
C HIS A 10 -1.51 10.25 -0.72
N SER A 11 -2.27 11.09 -1.43
CA SER A 11 -2.70 10.84 -2.82
C SER A 11 -2.23 11.88 -3.84
N GLU A 12 -1.50 12.91 -3.40
CA GLU A 12 -1.00 13.98 -4.26
C GLU A 12 0.49 14.21 -4.00
N LEU A 13 1.27 14.44 -5.06
CA LEU A 13 2.73 14.59 -4.94
C LEU A 13 3.09 16.03 -4.55
N GLY A 14 3.03 16.34 -3.26
CA GLY A 14 3.35 17.68 -2.77
C GLY A 14 2.35 18.72 -3.28
N ASN A 15 2.82 19.70 -4.05
CA ASN A 15 2.00 20.78 -4.61
C ASN A 15 1.93 20.74 -6.15
N THR A 16 2.21 19.59 -6.76
CA THR A 16 2.29 19.47 -8.23
C THR A 16 0.93 19.24 -8.90
N GLY A 17 -0.09 18.81 -8.14
CA GLY A 17 -1.36 18.32 -8.67
C GLY A 17 -1.31 16.89 -9.24
N GLU A 18 -0.13 16.27 -9.30
CA GLU A 18 0.06 14.89 -9.77
C GLU A 18 -0.46 13.89 -8.73
N LYS A 19 -1.11 12.81 -9.20
CA LYS A 19 -1.55 11.72 -8.33
C LYS A 19 -0.37 10.85 -7.90
N THR A 20 -0.43 10.36 -6.68
CA THR A 20 0.50 9.37 -6.12
C THR A 20 -0.25 8.48 -5.13
N GLY A 21 0.47 7.56 -4.48
CA GLY A 21 -0.10 6.62 -3.54
C GLY A 21 0.93 5.60 -3.06
N PHE A 22 0.48 4.41 -2.67
CA PHE A 22 1.39 3.29 -2.49
C PHE A 22 1.79 2.70 -3.86
N TRP A 23 2.99 2.15 -3.95
CA TRP A 23 3.47 1.47 -5.15
C TRP A 23 2.99 0.01 -5.17
N LEU A 24 2.31 -0.43 -6.24
CA LEU A 24 1.62 -1.72 -6.31
C LEU A 24 2.55 -2.91 -6.03
N GLU A 25 3.69 -2.98 -6.71
CA GLU A 25 4.62 -4.11 -6.56
C GLU A 25 5.24 -4.16 -5.16
N GLU A 26 5.58 -3.01 -4.57
CA GLU A 26 6.13 -2.92 -3.21
C GLU A 26 5.14 -3.40 -2.15
N PHE A 27 3.84 -3.29 -2.42
CA PHE A 27 2.80 -3.87 -1.59
C PHE A 27 2.56 -5.35 -1.91
N ALA A 28 2.27 -5.67 -3.18
CA ALA A 28 1.77 -6.97 -3.60
C ALA A 28 2.82 -8.09 -3.42
N ALA A 29 4.08 -7.83 -3.79
CA ALA A 29 5.14 -8.82 -3.71
C ALA A 29 5.35 -9.35 -2.28
N PRO A 30 5.60 -8.51 -1.25
CA PRO A 30 5.72 -9.01 0.12
C PRO A 30 4.38 -9.50 0.70
N TYR A 31 3.24 -8.88 0.34
CA TYR A 31 1.93 -9.33 0.81
C TYR A 31 1.68 -10.81 0.50
N TYR A 32 1.90 -11.21 -0.76
CA TYR A 32 1.69 -12.61 -1.16
C TYR A 32 2.73 -13.55 -0.57
N VAL A 33 4.01 -13.14 -0.49
CA VAL A 33 5.05 -13.94 0.19
C VAL A 33 4.65 -14.25 1.64
N PHE A 34 4.15 -13.25 2.38
CA PHE A 34 3.72 -13.46 3.76
C PHE A 34 2.44 -14.28 3.88
N LYS A 35 1.48 -14.04 2.99
CA LYS A 35 0.21 -14.77 2.95
C LYS A 35 0.43 -16.26 2.64
N ASP A 36 1.28 -16.55 1.66
CA ASP A 36 1.61 -17.93 1.24
C ASP A 36 2.41 -18.67 2.33
N ALA A 37 3.18 -17.93 3.14
CA ALA A 37 3.85 -18.47 4.34
C ALA A 37 2.91 -18.67 5.55
N GLY A 38 1.60 -18.38 5.41
CA GLY A 38 0.61 -18.56 6.48
C GLY A 38 0.63 -17.47 7.56
N ALA A 39 1.15 -16.27 7.25
CA ALA A 39 1.08 -15.13 8.16
C ALA A 39 -0.34 -14.53 8.19
N ASP A 40 -0.75 -14.08 9.36
CA ASP A 40 -1.94 -13.24 9.55
C ASP A 40 -1.55 -11.78 9.27
N VAL A 41 -1.95 -11.28 8.10
CA VAL A 41 -1.58 -9.96 7.60
C VAL A 41 -2.75 -8.99 7.76
N THR A 42 -2.56 -7.97 8.57
CA THR A 42 -3.49 -6.84 8.70
C THR A 42 -2.98 -5.66 7.88
N LEU A 43 -3.87 -5.03 7.12
CA LEU A 43 -3.58 -3.79 6.38
C LEU A 43 -4.12 -2.59 7.15
N ALA A 44 -3.36 -1.50 7.18
CA ALA A 44 -3.80 -0.23 7.76
C ALA A 44 -3.27 0.95 6.94
N SER A 45 -3.82 2.14 7.19
CA SER A 45 -3.28 3.40 6.69
C SER A 45 -3.42 4.49 7.76
N PRO A 46 -2.58 5.54 7.75
CA PRO A 46 -2.62 6.59 8.77
C PRO A 46 -4.00 7.24 8.99
N LYS A 47 -4.80 7.41 7.93
CA LYS A 47 -6.15 7.99 8.01
C LYS A 47 -7.27 6.94 8.06
N GLY A 48 -6.93 5.65 8.02
CA GLY A 48 -7.90 4.59 7.78
C GLY A 48 -8.54 4.66 6.38
N GLY A 49 -9.48 3.75 6.11
CA GLY A 49 -10.12 3.64 4.80
C GLY A 49 -9.19 3.11 3.70
N GLN A 50 -9.58 3.30 2.45
CA GLN A 50 -8.86 2.80 1.28
C GLN A 50 -7.59 3.62 1.02
N PRO A 51 -6.39 3.02 1.07
CA PRO A 51 -5.16 3.68 0.66
C PRO A 51 -5.21 4.04 -0.85
N PRO A 52 -4.74 5.23 -1.25
CA PRO A 52 -4.62 5.60 -2.66
C PRO A 52 -3.50 4.80 -3.33
N LEU A 53 -3.75 4.29 -4.53
CA LEU A 53 -2.77 3.66 -5.42
C LEU A 53 -2.05 4.74 -6.22
N ASP A 54 -0.72 4.63 -6.37
CA ASP A 54 0.00 5.44 -7.36
C ASP A 54 -0.32 4.92 -8.76
N PRO A 55 -0.96 5.72 -9.65
CA PRO A 55 -1.32 5.26 -11.00
C PRO A 55 -0.12 4.74 -11.79
N LYS A 56 1.07 5.31 -11.57
CA LYS A 56 2.30 4.91 -12.29
C LYS A 56 2.79 3.51 -11.92
N SER A 57 2.24 2.91 -10.87
CA SER A 57 2.61 1.56 -10.43
C SER A 57 1.68 0.47 -10.99
N ASP A 58 0.62 0.84 -11.70
CA ASP A 58 -0.37 -0.04 -12.35
C ASP A 58 -0.51 0.22 -13.86
N GLU A 59 0.31 1.12 -14.41
CA GLU A 59 0.48 1.39 -15.84
C GLU A 59 1.51 0.44 -16.49
#